data_AF-K7NM08-F1
#
_entry.id   AF-K7NM08-F1
#
_cell.length_a   1.000
_cell.length_b   1.000
_cell.length_c   1.000
_cell.angle_alpha   90.00
_cell.angle_beta   90.00
_cell.angle_gamma   90.00
#
_symmetry.space_group_name_H-M   'P 1'
#
loop_
_entity.id
_entity.type
_entity.pdbx_description
1 polymer ?
#
loop_
_entity_poly.entity_id
_entity_poly.type
_entity_poly.pdbx_seq_one_letter_code
_entity_poly.pdbx_strand_id
1 'polypeptide(L)' 'PQPEWSVFREASFGHGELRVANATHAHWSWHRNDDDEPVKSDEVWINNLSQSRECIESTDYSGRKI' A
#
# COMPACT_ATOMS: atom_id res chain seq x y z
N PRO A 1 3.49 -19.53 -13.00
CA PRO A 1 2.44 -18.53 -13.33
C PRO A 1 2.43 -17.41 -12.29
N GLN A 2 1.78 -16.27 -12.55
CA GLN A 2 1.56 -15.23 -11.55
C GLN A 2 0.37 -15.62 -10.67
N PRO A 3 0.52 -15.71 -9.34
CA PRO A 3 -0.61 -15.99 -8.47
C PRO A 3 -1.52 -14.76 -8.36
N GLU A 4 -2.81 -14.97 -8.07
CA GLU A 4 -3.81 -13.87 -8.00
C GLU A 4 -3.46 -12.79 -6.99
N TRP A 5 -2.76 -13.14 -5.90
CA TRP A 5 -2.33 -12.19 -4.87
C TRP A 5 -1.13 -11.31 -5.30
N SER A 6 -0.47 -11.62 -6.41
CA SER A 6 0.61 -10.81 -6.97
C SER A 6 0.03 -9.96 -8.10
N VAL A 7 -0.46 -8.76 -7.77
CA VAL A 7 -1.09 -7.87 -8.75
C VAL A 7 -0.07 -7.34 -9.77
N PHE A 8 1.12 -6.96 -9.31
CA PHE A 8 2.23 -6.50 -10.13
C PHE A 8 3.56 -7.13 -9.66
N ARG A 9 4.48 -7.37 -10.60
CA ARG A 9 5.87 -7.77 -10.31
C ARG A 9 6.75 -7.52 -11.54
N GLU A 10 7.93 -6.97 -11.31
CA GLU A 10 8.91 -6.72 -12.36
C GLU A 10 10.34 -6.92 -11.83
N ALA A 11 11.21 -7.52 -12.66
CA ALA A 11 12.61 -7.76 -12.31
C ALA A 11 13.48 -6.62 -12.85
N SER A 12 13.51 -5.49 -12.13
CA SER A 12 14.32 -4.32 -12.49
C SER A 12 14.83 -3.60 -11.25
N PHE A 13 15.97 -2.90 -11.35
CA PHE A 13 16.48 -2.06 -10.28
C PHE A 13 15.66 -0.77 -10.20
N GLY A 14 15.39 -0.29 -8.98
CA GLY A 14 14.52 0.86 -8.76
C GLY A 14 14.42 1.25 -7.29
N HIS A 15 13.54 2.20 -6.98
CA HIS A 15 13.22 2.63 -5.62
C HIS A 15 11.73 2.91 -5.45
N GLY A 16 11.25 2.76 -4.21
CA GLY A 16 9.87 3.07 -3.83
C GLY A 16 9.75 4.45 -3.20
N GLU A 17 8.67 5.15 -3.49
CA GLU A 17 8.32 6.43 -2.90
C GLU A 17 6.91 6.37 -2.31
N LEU A 18 6.76 6.76 -1.05
CA LEU A 18 5.47 6.87 -0.36
C LEU A 18 5.21 8.32 0.02
N ARG A 19 4.19 8.93 -0.57
CA ARG A 19 3.75 10.30 -0.28
C ARG A 19 2.47 10.30 0.52
N VAL A 20 2.50 10.78 1.76
CA VAL A 20 1.28 10.99 2.56
C VAL A 20 0.63 12.30 2.11
N ALA A 21 -0.51 12.21 1.42
CA ALA A 21 -1.20 13.38 0.90
C ALA A 21 -2.06 14.06 1.97
N ASN A 22 -2.73 13.26 2.81
CA ASN A 22 -3.54 13.71 3.93
C ASN A 22 -3.76 12.56 4.94
N ALA A 23 -4.59 12.79 5.94
CA ALA A 23 -4.89 11.79 6.98
C ALA A 23 -5.54 10.51 6.46
N THR A 24 -6.15 10.51 5.26
CA THR A 24 -6.89 9.37 4.72
C THR A 24 -6.23 8.73 3.50
N HIS A 25 -5.30 9.40 2.82
CA HIS A 25 -4.72 8.93 1.58
C HIS A 25 -3.20 9.07 1.56
N ALA A 26 -2.53 8.00 1.15
CA ALA A 26 -1.13 8.02 0.76
C ALA A 26 -0.98 7.47 -0.66
N HIS A 27 -0.06 8.04 -1.42
CA HIS A 27 0.28 7.58 -2.76
C HIS A 27 1.59 6.80 -2.69
N TRP A 28 1.56 5.53 -3.08
CA TRP A 28 2.75 4.73 -3.26
C TRP A 28 3.09 4.66 -4.74
N SER A 29 4.37 4.79 -5.07
CA SER A 29 4.87 4.59 -6.42
C SER A 29 6.23 3.92 -6.41
N TRP A 30 6.52 3.14 -7.45
CA TRP A 30 7.82 2.54 -7.70
C TRP A 30 8.40 3.08 -9.00
N HIS A 31 9.67 3.46 -8.97
CA HIS A 31 10.41 4.07 -10.08
C HIS A 31 11.59 3.17 -10.44
N ARG A 32 11.78 2.88 -11.73
CA ARG A 32 12.96 2.16 -12.21
C ARG A 32 14.16 3.11 -12.30
N ASN A 33 15.36 2.53 -12.25
CA ASN A 33 16.60 3.30 -12.38
C ASN A 33 16.99 3.60 -13.83
N ASP A 34 16.46 2.83 -14.79
CA ASP A 34 16.86 2.91 -16.21
C ASP A 34 16.07 3.95 -17.02
N ASP A 35 15.11 4.63 -16.39
CA ASP A 35 14.29 5.63 -17.07
C ASP A 35 14.98 7.01 -16.95
N ASP A 36 15.28 7.65 -18.08
CA ASP A 36 15.87 9.02 -18.16
C ASP A 36 14.93 10.11 -17.59
N GLU A 37 13.67 9.75 -17.35
CA GLU A 37 12.62 10.56 -16.74
C GLU A 37 12.02 9.82 -15.54
N PRO A 38 11.42 10.48 -14.54
CA PRO A 38 10.77 9.84 -13.41
C PRO A 38 9.45 9.17 -13.84
N VAL A 39 9.56 8.12 -14.64
CA VAL A 39 8.44 7.29 -15.08
C VAL A 39 8.13 6.31 -13.94
N LYS A 40 6.94 6.48 -13.36
CA LYS A 40 6.42 5.56 -12.36
C LYS A 40 6.08 4.24 -13.06
N SER A 41 6.78 3.18 -12.69
CA SER A 41 6.54 1.83 -13.22
C SER A 41 5.37 1.13 -12.54
N ASP A 42 5.08 1.48 -11.28
CA ASP A 42 3.86 1.07 -10.58
C ASP A 42 3.38 2.20 -9.65
N GLU A 43 2.08 2.33 -9.45
CA GLU A 43 1.50 3.28 -8.50
C GLU A 43 0.15 2.83 -7.95
N VAL A 44 -0.10 3.15 -6.67
CA VAL A 44 -1.38 2.87 -6.01
C VAL A 44 -1.69 3.90 -4.93
N TRP A 45 -2.98 4.25 -4.81
CA TRP A 45 -3.49 5.00 -3.67
C TRP A 45 -3.87 4.06 -2.53
N ILE A 46 -3.31 4.33 -1.36
CA ILE A 46 -3.58 3.61 -0.11
C ILE A 46 -4.53 4.45 0.73
N ASN A 47 -5.65 3.84 1.10
CA ASN A 47 -6.62 4.43 2.02
C ASN A 47 -6.25 4.07 3.46
N ASN A 48 -6.29 5.05 4.35
CA ASN A 48 -6.03 4.85 5.78
C ASN A 48 -7.15 4.00 6.41
N LEU A 49 -6.78 2.86 6.97
CA LEU A 49 -7.70 1.92 7.61
C LEU A 49 -8.12 2.31 9.04
N SER A 50 -7.49 3.31 9.67
CA SER A 50 -7.84 3.77 11.03
C SER A 50 -9.29 4.26 11.18
N GLN A 51 -9.93 4.66 10.06
CA GLN A 51 -11.33 5.05 10.03
C GLN A 51 -12.25 3.91 9.51
N SER A 52 -11.67 2.76 9.14
CA SER A 52 -12.44 1.61 8.69
C SER A 52 -13.14 0.94 9.87
N ARG A 53 -14.40 0.54 9.68
CA ARG A 53 -15.18 -0.16 10.71
C ARG A 53 -14.54 -1.51 11.08
N GLU A 54 -13.88 -2.14 10.12
CA GLU A 54 -13.17 -3.41 10.26
C GLU A 54 -11.97 -3.33 11.22
N CYS A 55 -11.24 -2.20 11.27
CA CYS A 55 -10.17 -2.00 12.26
C CYS A 55 -10.70 -1.65 13.65
N ILE A 56 -11.89 -1.07 13.76
CA ILE A 56 -12.45 -0.61 15.04
C ILE A 56 -13.13 -1.78 15.78
N GLU A 57 -13.77 -2.70 15.06
CA GLU A 57 -14.49 -3.86 15.63
C GLU A 57 -13.59 -4.96 16.21
N SER A 58 -12.27 -4.95 15.95
CA SER A 58 -11.33 -5.90 16.61
C SER A 58 -11.10 -5.61 18.10
N THR A 59 -11.75 -4.59 18.66
CA THR A 59 -11.64 -4.20 20.07
C THR A 59 -12.89 -4.51 20.89
N ASP A 60 -13.80 -5.36 20.41
CA ASP A 60 -14.85 -5.89 21.28
C ASP A 60 -14.27 -7.02 22.14
N TYR A 61 -13.78 -6.65 23.32
CA TYR A 61 -13.35 -7.54 24.39
C TYR A 61 -14.55 -8.31 25.00
N SER A 62 -15.38 -8.97 24.20
CA SER A 62 -16.39 -9.94 24.67
C SER A 62 -15.77 -11.28 25.09
N GLY A 63 -14.43 -11.35 25.26
CA GLY A 63 -13.69 -12.59 25.54
C GLY A 63 -12.79 -12.57 26.78
N ARG A 64 -12.70 -11.47 27.55
CA ARG A 64 -11.98 -11.53 28.84
C ARG A 64 -12.80 -12.30 29.87
N LYS A 65 -12.62 -13.63 29.86
CA LYS A 65 -12.97 -14.47 31.01
C LYS A 65 -12.05 -14.09 32.17
N ILE A 66 -12.66 -13.71 33.29
CA ILE A 66 -12.04 -13.69 34.63
C ILE A 66 -11.89 -15.15 35.07
#